data_AF-A0A098GH00-F1
#
_entry.id   AF-A0A098GH00-F1
#
_cell.length_a   1.000
_cell.length_b   1.000
_cell.length_c   1.000
_cell.angle_alpha   90.00
_cell.angle_beta   90.00
_cell.angle_gamma   90.00
#
_symmetry.space_group_name_H-M   'P 1'
#
loop_
_entity.id
_entity.type
_entity.pdbx_description
1 polymer ?
#
loop_
_entity_poly.entity_id
_entity_poly.type
_entity_poly.pdbx_seq_one_letter_code
_entity_poly.pdbx_strand_id
1 'polypeptide(L)' 'MNHIMDRFILVLLLSVLFITTWAADITKTEIQDQQNAQELCIQQRVNQCINACEKSKGNNCTQTCEANAKNECRQAGE' A
#
# COMPACT_ATOMS: atom_id res chain seq x y z
N MET A 1 -21.05 6.98 -45.72
CA MET A 1 -19.93 7.10 -44.77
C MET A 1 -20.29 6.67 -43.33
N ASN A 2 -21.56 6.77 -42.91
CA ASN A 2 -21.99 6.41 -41.55
C ASN A 2 -21.99 4.90 -41.25
N HIS A 3 -22.34 4.07 -42.23
CA HIS A 3 -22.45 2.61 -42.04
C HIS A 3 -21.11 1.89 -41.85
N ILE A 4 -20.02 2.50 -42.37
CA ILE A 4 -18.65 2.02 -42.23
C ILE A 4 -18.11 2.40 -40.85
N MET A 5 -18.37 3.65 -40.43
CA MET A 5 -17.95 4.18 -39.12
C MET A 5 -18.64 3.45 -37.95
N ASP A 6 -19.93 3.13 -38.08
CA ASP A 6 -20.68 2.35 -37.08
C ASP A 6 -20.11 0.93 -36.90
N ARG A 7 -19.74 0.27 -38.00
CA ARG A 7 -19.06 -1.03 -37.96
C ARG A 7 -17.68 -0.96 -37.32
N PHE A 8 -16.93 0.11 -37.58
CA PHE A 8 -15.63 0.33 -36.93
C PHE A 8 -15.80 0.53 -35.42
N ILE A 9 -16.81 1.30 -34.99
CA ILE A 9 -17.12 1.51 -33.57
C ILE A 9 -17.51 0.18 -32.91
N LEU A 10 -18.36 -0.63 -33.54
CA LEU A 10 -18.74 -1.94 -33.01
C LEU A 10 -17.55 -2.90 -32.87
N VAL A 11 -16.66 -2.94 -33.87
CA VAL A 11 -15.43 -3.74 -33.80
C VAL A 11 -14.48 -3.25 -32.71
N LEU A 12 -14.38 -1.93 -32.54
CA LEU A 12 -13.53 -1.32 -31.52
C LEU A 12 -14.09 -1.58 -30.11
N LEU A 13 -15.41 -1.49 -29.92
CA LEU A 13 -16.09 -1.85 -28.67
C LEU A 13 -15.92 -3.35 -28.34
N LEU A 14 -16.02 -4.23 -29.34
CA LEU A 14 -15.76 -5.67 -29.17
C LEU A 14 -14.30 -5.93 -28.77
N SER A 15 -13.35 -5.17 -29.30
CA SER A 15 -11.92 -5.36 -28.99
C SER A 15 -11.55 -5.06 -27.53
N VAL A 16 -12.26 -4.14 -26.86
CA VAL A 16 -12.01 -3.78 -25.46
C VAL A 16 -12.41 -4.90 -24.50
N LEU A 17 -13.36 -5.75 -24.88
CA LEU A 17 -13.83 -6.87 -24.06
C LEU A 17 -12.82 -8.02 -23.93
N PHE A 18 -11.80 -8.06 -24.80
CA PHE A 18 -10.76 -9.09 -24.78
C PHE A 18 -9.53 -8.72 -23.93
N ILE A 19 -9.54 -7.54 -23.29
CA ILE A 19 -8.45 -7.13 -22.40
C ILE A 19 -8.70 -7.72 -21.01
N THR A 20 -8.51 -9.03 -20.87
CA THR A 20 -8.48 -9.66 -19.54
C THR A 20 -7.16 -9.29 -18.86
N THR A 21 -7.20 -8.39 -17.87
CA THR A 21 -6.06 -8.14 -16.99
C THR A 21 -5.89 -9.32 -16.05
N TRP A 22 -4.71 -9.94 -16.06
CA TRP A 22 -4.34 -10.96 -15.09
C TRP A 22 -3.86 -10.23 -13.84
N ALA A 23 -4.59 -10.36 -12.73
CA ALA A 23 -4.04 -10.04 -11.43
C ALA A 23 -3.00 -11.12 -11.11
N ALA A 24 -1.75 -10.73 -10.89
CA ALA A 24 -0.76 -11.68 -10.38
C ALA A 24 -1.24 -12.14 -8.99
N ASP A 25 -1.36 -13.46 -8.81
CA ASP A 25 -1.59 -14.04 -7.49
C ASP A 25 -0.40 -13.69 -6.59
N ILE A 26 -0.67 -12.99 -5.49
CA ILE A 26 0.34 -12.63 -4.51
C ILE A 26 0.89 -13.92 -3.91
N THR A 27 2.18 -14.17 -4.09
CA THR A 27 2.82 -15.35 -3.51
C THR A 27 2.91 -15.22 -1.99
N LYS A 28 2.93 -16.36 -1.28
CA LYS A 28 3.11 -16.37 0.18
C LYS A 28 4.39 -15.65 0.62
N THR A 29 5.43 -15.70 -0.21
CA THR A 29 6.69 -15.00 0.01
C THR A 29 6.49 -13.48 0.00
N GLU A 30 5.75 -12.95 -0.98
CA GLU A 30 5.44 -11.51 -1.06
C GLU A 30 4.60 -11.04 0.13
N ILE A 31 3.65 -11.84 0.60
CA ILE A 31 2.87 -11.54 1.82
C ILE A 31 3.79 -11.48 3.05
N GLN A 32 4.73 -12.42 3.15
CA GLN A 32 5.66 -12.47 4.28
C GLN A 32 6.67 -11.32 4.24
N ASP A 33 7.16 -10.95 3.06
CA ASP A 33 8.04 -9.79 2.89
C ASP A 33 7.33 -8.49 3.26
N GLN A 34 6.04 -8.34 2.91
CA GLN A 34 5.23 -7.21 3.38
C GLN A 34 5.08 -7.20 4.90
N GLN A 35 4.76 -8.33 5.54
CA GLN A 35 4.66 -8.37 7.01
C GLN A 35 5.98 -8.00 7.70
N ASN A 36 7.11 -8.45 7.14
CA ASN A 36 8.43 -8.14 7.69
C ASN A 36 8.79 -6.66 7.48
N ALA A 37 8.48 -6.09 6.30
CA ALA A 37 8.63 -4.67 6.03
C ALA A 37 7.81 -3.81 7.01
N GLN A 38 6.55 -4.18 7.23
CA GLN A 38 5.68 -3.53 8.19
C GLN A 38 6.24 -3.56 9.62
N GLU A 39 6.72 -4.72 10.07
CA GLU A 39 7.27 -4.89 11.42
C GLU A 39 8.56 -4.08 11.62
N LEU A 40 9.43 -4.07 10.60
CA LEU A 40 10.65 -3.25 10.59
C LEU A 40 10.33 -1.76 10.61
N CYS A 41 9.34 -1.31 9.85
CA CYS A 41 8.87 0.08 9.86
C CYS A 41 8.41 0.50 11.25
N ILE A 42 7.56 -0.31 11.88
CA ILE A 42 7.03 -0.05 13.22
C ILE A 42 8.19 0.05 14.21
N GLN A 43 9.11 -0.92 14.21
CA GLN A 43 10.28 -0.90 15.09
C GLN A 43 11.13 0.37 14.90
N GLN A 44 11.45 0.75 13.67
CA GLN A 44 12.26 1.93 13.39
C GLN A 44 11.56 3.21 13.86
N ARG A 45 10.27 3.37 13.55
CA ARG A 45 9.50 4.56 13.94
C ARG A 45 9.32 4.67 15.44
N VAL A 46 9.01 3.57 16.12
CA VAL A 46 8.92 3.54 17.58
C VAL A 46 10.26 3.92 18.21
N ASN A 47 11.38 3.35 17.76
CA ASN A 47 12.70 3.68 18.30
C ASN A 47 13.07 5.15 18.09
N GLN A 48 12.80 5.72 16.91
CA GLN A 48 13.04 7.14 16.66
C GLN A 48 12.19 8.03 17.56
N CYS A 49 10.91 7.68 17.72
CA CYS A 49 9.97 8.45 18.52
C CYS A 49 10.28 8.38 20.02
N ILE A 50 10.62 7.20 20.55
CA ILE A 50 11.04 7.04 21.95
C ILE A 50 12.31 7.85 22.23
N ASN A 51 13.33 7.75 21.37
CA ASN A 51 14.55 8.54 21.51
C ASN A 51 14.28 10.06 21.53
N ALA A 52 13.36 10.54 20.70
CA ALA A 52 12.96 11.94 20.69
C ALA A 52 12.18 12.31 21.96
N CYS A 53 11.35 11.40 22.46
CA CYS A 53 10.59 11.64 23.66
C CYS A 53 11.44 11.68 24.94
N GLU A 54 12.38 10.76 25.10
CA GLU A 54 13.29 10.75 26.25
C GLU A 54 14.03 12.07 26.37
N LYS A 55 14.40 12.67 25.24
CA LYS A 55 15.01 14.01 25.16
C LYS A 55 14.04 15.13 25.55
N SER A 56 12.73 14.93 25.36
CA SER A 56 11.69 15.94 25.59
C SER A 56 11.00 15.84 26.97
N LYS A 57 11.34 14.85 27.81
CA LYS A 57 10.69 14.58 29.12
C LYS A 57 9.15 14.49 29.06
N GLY A 58 8.59 14.00 27.94
CA GLY A 58 7.14 13.89 27.76
C GLY A 58 6.56 12.66 28.49
N ASN A 59 5.56 12.85 29.35
CA ASN A 59 4.79 11.72 29.90
C ASN A 59 3.93 11.07 28.80
N ASN A 60 3.82 9.75 28.80
CA ASN A 60 2.95 8.94 27.90
C ASN A 60 3.28 8.97 26.39
N CYS A 61 4.44 9.49 26.01
CA CYS A 61 4.82 9.50 24.60
C CYS A 61 5.04 8.10 24.03
N THR A 62 5.50 7.12 24.82
CA THR A 62 5.85 5.78 24.34
C THR A 62 4.63 5.07 23.76
N GLN A 63 3.49 5.15 24.46
CA GLN A 63 2.21 4.63 23.95
C GLN A 63 1.74 5.37 22.69
N THR A 64 1.95 6.68 22.64
CA THR A 64 1.60 7.49 21.46
C THR A 64 2.50 7.15 20.26
N CYS A 65 3.79 6.89 20.49
CA CYS A 65 4.76 6.47 19.49
C CYS A 65 4.34 5.15 18.84
N GLU A 66 3.93 4.16 19.63
CA GLU A 66 3.52 2.86 19.14
C GLU A 66 2.24 2.94 18.29
N ALA A 67 1.23 3.68 18.77
CA ALA A 67 -0.01 3.88 18.05
C ALA A 67 0.19 4.66 16.73
N ASN A 68 1.03 5.71 16.75
CA ASN A 68 1.35 6.48 15.54
C ASN A 68 2.17 5.67 14.54
N ALA A 69 3.23 4.98 14.98
CA ALA A 69 4.06 4.17 14.11
C ALA A 69 3.23 3.11 13.36
N LYS A 70 2.34 2.42 14.07
CA LYS A 70 1.44 1.43 13.45
C LYS A 70 0.54 2.05 12.38
N ASN A 71 0.01 3.25 12.63
CA ASN A 71 -0.87 3.91 11.69
C ASN A 71 -0.12 4.54 10.51
N GLU A 72 1.10 5.03 10.71
CA GLU A 72 1.97 5.59 9.66
C GLU A 72 2.44 4.49 8.70
N CYS A 73 3.01 3.40 9.23
CA CYS A 73 3.50 2.29 8.41
C CYS A 73 2.36 1.66 7.58
N ARG A 74 1.18 1.46 8.20
CA ARG A 74 -0.01 0.98 7.50
C ARG A 74 -0.47 1.93 6.37
N GLN A 75 -0.39 3.24 6.57
CA GLN A 75 -0.77 4.22 5.55
C GLN A 75 0.25 4.33 4.42
N ALA A 76 1.53 4.09 4.72
CA ALA A 76 2.60 4.05 3.73
C ALA A 76 2.55 2.80 2.85
N GLY A 77 1.81 1.76 3.28
CA GLY A 77 1.71 0.49 2.57
C GLY A 77 2.93 -0.41 2.78
N GLU A 78 3.65 -0.19 3.88
CA GLU A 78 4.73 -1.08 4.35
C GLU A 78 4.18 -2.26 5.13
#